data_AF-A0A349PB03-F1
#
_entry.id   AF-A0A349PB03-F1
#
_cell.length_a   1.000
_cell.length_b   1.000
_cell.length_c   1.000
_cell.angle_alpha   90.00
_cell.angle_beta   90.00
_cell.angle_gamma   90.00
#
_symmetry.space_group_name_H-M   'P 1'
#
loop_
_entity.id
_entity.type
_entity.pdbx_description
1 polymer ?
#
loop_
_entity_poly.entity_id
_entity_poly.type
_entity_poly.pdbx_seq_one_letter_code
_entity_poly.pdbx_strand_id
1 'polypeptide(L)'
;MAHAYTPGLKVMPCTRLVKKRLLPIPGKVMAALDQLVDSLDVVAQTELPGKVFSVNVANRLSVGPEEIEGYMLKKEGDSVMKGEIIAENKPFLKWFKTSVEAPVAGTVETVSFITGQVLLREPPKVLPIKAYVKGKVVEVTPNFGVAIEAEGTFIQGIFGVGGETNGEIAVVASSPDEDLQPETIKDIHKGKILIGGRHASLAAIKRAISVGVNAIVVGGIHDRDLRELLGYDIGVAVTGSEQLGVTVIVTEGFGSIPMAEYTFKLLASRNGEKASVSGATQIRAGVMRPEIIVPGFPKNVTECKKDQGRGWIEPGDPIRIIREPHFGVIGTVKSLPPELTVIGSESHARVLEVTLDGGEVIVVPRANIEVLEK
;
A
#
# COMPACT_ATOMS: atom_id res chain seq x y z
N MET A 1 10.83 -34.84 4.62
CA MET A 1 10.75 -33.66 3.74
C MET A 1 11.13 -32.42 4.53
N ALA A 2 11.99 -31.58 3.97
CA ALA A 2 12.45 -30.36 4.63
C ALA A 2 11.41 -29.26 4.43
N HIS A 3 10.62 -28.98 5.46
CA HIS A 3 9.79 -27.78 5.48
C HIS A 3 10.70 -26.57 5.61
N ALA A 4 10.67 -25.69 4.61
CA ALA A 4 11.15 -24.34 4.76
C ALA A 4 9.95 -23.46 5.07
N TYR A 5 10.05 -22.66 6.11
CA TYR A 5 9.25 -21.45 6.17
C TYR A 5 9.83 -20.57 5.06
N THR A 6 9.21 -20.57 3.90
CA THR A 6 9.68 -19.80 2.75
C THR A 6 8.87 -18.52 2.67
N PRO A 7 9.29 -17.41 3.30
CA PRO A 7 8.67 -16.10 3.14
C PRO A 7 9.02 -15.51 1.76
N GLY A 8 8.92 -16.32 0.70
CA GLY A 8 9.23 -15.93 -0.66
C GLY A 8 8.14 -15.01 -1.21
N LEU A 9 8.56 -14.04 -2.02
CA LEU A 9 7.65 -13.21 -2.80
C LEU A 9 7.01 -14.06 -3.90
N LYS A 10 5.70 -13.93 -4.07
CA LYS A 10 4.99 -14.64 -5.13
C LYS A 10 5.18 -13.89 -6.45
N VAL A 11 5.71 -14.58 -7.46
CA VAL A 11 5.80 -14.09 -8.84
C VAL A 11 5.18 -15.16 -9.72
N MET A 12 3.90 -15.02 -10.02
CA MET A 12 3.11 -16.07 -10.66
C MET A 12 2.47 -15.55 -11.95
N PRO A 13 2.73 -16.20 -13.10
CA PRO A 13 2.26 -15.71 -14.39
C PRO A 13 0.74 -15.83 -14.53
N CYS A 14 0.13 -16.84 -13.90
CA CYS A 14 -1.30 -16.83 -13.61
C CYS A 14 -1.63 -17.50 -12.29
N THR A 15 -2.53 -16.89 -11.53
CA THR A 15 -3.16 -17.48 -10.35
C THR A 15 -4.59 -17.03 -10.18
N ARG A 16 -5.33 -17.81 -9.38
CA ARG A 16 -6.65 -17.44 -8.90
C ARG A 16 -6.52 -16.87 -7.49
N LEU A 17 -6.86 -15.60 -7.34
CA LEU A 17 -6.74 -14.84 -6.09
C LEU A 17 -8.10 -14.34 -5.63
N VAL A 18 -8.27 -14.22 -4.31
CA VAL A 18 -9.48 -13.64 -3.71
C VAL A 18 -9.10 -12.37 -2.95
N LYS A 19 -9.72 -11.25 -3.31
CA LYS A 19 -9.53 -9.96 -2.64
C LYS A 19 -10.77 -9.58 -1.86
N LYS A 20 -10.61 -9.47 -0.55
CA LYS A 20 -11.64 -8.93 0.34
C LYS A 20 -11.62 -7.41 0.27
N ARG A 21 -12.78 -6.82 -0.03
CA ARG A 21 -13.01 -5.38 -0.13
C ARG A 21 -14.00 -5.00 0.96
N LEU A 22 -13.48 -4.63 2.13
CA LEU A 22 -14.27 -4.44 3.35
C LEU A 22 -14.22 -2.98 3.81
N LEU A 23 -15.37 -2.48 4.25
CA LEU A 23 -15.52 -1.19 4.91
C LEU A 23 -15.02 -1.27 6.35
N PRO A 24 -14.44 -0.18 6.89
CA PRO A 24 -13.96 -0.13 8.28
C PRO A 24 -15.11 -0.04 9.31
N ILE A 25 -16.29 0.41 8.87
CA ILE A 25 -17.52 0.51 9.66
C ILE A 25 -18.71 0.08 8.77
N PRO A 26 -19.86 -0.30 9.35
CA PRO A 26 -21.05 -0.62 8.57
C PRO A 26 -21.40 0.47 7.55
N GLY A 27 -21.87 0.07 6.38
CA GLY A 27 -22.27 0.94 5.29
C GLY A 27 -23.11 0.19 4.26
N LYS A 28 -23.08 0.66 3.02
CA LYS A 28 -23.85 0.10 1.91
C LYS A 28 -22.97 -0.74 1.00
N VAL A 29 -23.34 -2.01 0.83
CA VAL A 29 -22.76 -2.86 -0.23
C VAL A 29 -23.51 -2.60 -1.53
N MET A 30 -22.75 -2.35 -2.60
CA MET A 30 -23.29 -1.93 -3.91
C MET A 30 -23.21 -3.05 -4.96
N ALA A 31 -22.32 -4.02 -4.77
CA ALA A 31 -22.19 -5.17 -5.65
C ALA A 31 -22.97 -6.39 -5.14
N ALA A 32 -23.46 -7.23 -6.05
CA ALA A 32 -24.21 -8.45 -5.76
C ALA A 32 -23.35 -9.71 -5.92
N LEU A 33 -23.78 -10.82 -5.32
CA LEU A 33 -23.18 -12.14 -5.56
C LEU A 33 -23.21 -12.46 -7.06
N ASP A 34 -22.15 -13.10 -7.54
CA ASP A 34 -21.93 -13.47 -8.95
C ASP A 34 -21.73 -12.30 -9.94
N GLN A 35 -21.81 -11.05 -9.49
CA GLN A 35 -21.57 -9.89 -10.34
C GLN A 35 -20.12 -9.84 -10.84
N LEU A 36 -19.95 -9.55 -12.12
CA LEU A 36 -18.65 -9.18 -12.70
C LEU A 36 -18.38 -7.70 -12.47
N VAL A 37 -17.18 -7.38 -12.00
CA VAL A 37 -16.73 -6.01 -11.70
C VAL A 37 -15.40 -5.71 -12.38
N ASP A 38 -15.20 -4.46 -12.80
CA ASP A 38 -13.89 -3.93 -13.15
C ASP A 38 -13.20 -3.37 -11.91
N SER A 39 -11.88 -3.26 -11.98
CA SER A 39 -10.97 -2.76 -10.94
C SER A 39 -11.38 -1.44 -10.29
N LEU A 40 -12.01 -0.53 -11.04
CA LEU A 40 -12.40 0.81 -10.57
C LEU A 40 -13.85 0.90 -10.07
N ASP A 41 -14.65 -0.16 -10.20
CA ASP A 41 -16.04 -0.15 -9.76
C ASP A 41 -16.12 0.00 -8.24
N VAL A 42 -17.03 0.86 -7.77
CA VAL A 42 -17.30 1.00 -6.34
C VAL A 42 -18.20 -0.15 -5.90
N VAL A 43 -17.68 -1.00 -5.03
CA VAL A 43 -18.38 -2.23 -4.57
C VAL A 43 -19.03 -2.07 -3.21
N ALA A 44 -18.56 -1.12 -2.41
CA ALA A 44 -19.14 -0.76 -1.13
C ALA A 44 -18.80 0.70 -0.78
N GLN A 45 -19.62 1.34 0.06
CA GLN A 45 -19.34 2.67 0.58
C GLN A 45 -19.87 2.85 1.99
N THR A 46 -19.22 3.71 2.78
CA THR A 46 -19.72 4.15 4.09
C THR A 46 -19.50 5.65 4.27
N GLU A 47 -20.13 6.23 5.28
CA GLU A 47 -19.96 7.63 5.68
C GLU A 47 -19.14 7.68 6.97
N LEU A 48 -17.90 8.14 6.86
CA LEU A 48 -17.06 8.34 8.04
C LEU A 48 -17.53 9.60 8.77
N PRO A 49 -17.74 9.53 10.09
CA PRO A 49 -18.09 10.71 10.88
C PRO A 49 -17.05 11.82 10.68
N GLY A 50 -17.52 13.05 10.47
CA GLY A 50 -16.64 14.21 10.39
C GLY A 50 -15.90 14.44 11.70
N LYS A 51 -14.76 15.13 11.62
CA LYS A 51 -13.97 15.47 12.82
C LYS A 51 -14.76 16.39 13.72
N VAL A 52 -14.54 16.25 15.03
CA VAL A 52 -15.14 17.09 16.06
C VAL A 52 -14.14 18.17 16.47
N PHE A 53 -14.59 19.41 16.51
CA PHE A 53 -13.85 20.58 16.97
C PHE A 53 -14.54 21.13 18.20
N SER A 54 -13.78 21.34 19.27
CA SER A 54 -14.28 21.98 20.48
C SER A 54 -13.92 23.47 20.47
N VAL A 55 -14.91 24.31 20.79
CA VAL A 55 -14.75 25.75 20.99
C VAL A 55 -15.19 26.09 22.40
N ASN A 56 -14.27 26.61 23.22
CA ASN A 56 -14.60 27.09 24.55
C ASN A 56 -15.21 28.50 24.47
N VAL A 57 -16.53 28.57 24.34
CA VAL A 57 -17.28 29.83 24.22
C VAL A 57 -17.24 30.62 25.52
N ALA A 58 -17.41 29.96 26.67
CA ALA A 58 -17.36 30.62 27.97
C ALA A 58 -16.04 31.38 28.19
N ASN A 59 -14.90 30.74 27.91
CA ASN A 59 -13.59 31.38 28.01
C ASN A 59 -13.44 32.53 27.01
N ARG A 60 -13.84 32.32 25.74
CA ARG A 60 -13.72 33.37 24.71
C ARG A 60 -14.61 34.58 24.96
N LEU A 61 -15.78 34.41 25.58
CA LEU A 61 -16.68 35.50 25.96
C LEU A 61 -16.44 36.03 27.39
N SER A 62 -15.60 35.36 28.18
CA SER A 62 -15.34 35.67 29.59
C SER A 62 -16.61 35.65 30.46
N VAL A 63 -17.43 34.60 30.32
CA VAL A 63 -18.68 34.38 31.06
C VAL A 63 -18.70 33.00 31.74
N GLY A 64 -19.63 32.79 32.67
CA GLY A 64 -19.86 31.47 33.27
C GLY A 64 -20.35 30.45 32.23
N PRO A 65 -20.00 29.15 32.34
CA PRO A 65 -20.50 28.08 31.48
C PRO A 65 -22.03 28.06 31.32
N GLU A 66 -22.76 28.31 32.40
CA GLU A 66 -24.22 28.34 32.46
C GLU A 66 -24.83 29.55 31.74
N GLU A 67 -24.04 30.62 31.57
CA GLU A 67 -24.51 31.88 30.98
C GLU A 67 -24.40 31.88 29.45
N ILE A 68 -23.65 30.93 28.86
CA ILE A 68 -23.39 30.92 27.41
C ILE A 68 -24.70 30.84 26.59
N GLU A 69 -25.76 30.23 27.13
CA GLU A 69 -27.05 30.07 26.45
C GLU A 69 -27.60 31.41 25.95
N GLY A 70 -27.49 32.47 26.75
CA GLY A 70 -27.96 33.81 26.40
C GLY A 70 -27.15 34.52 25.31
N TYR A 71 -25.96 34.00 25.00
CA TYR A 71 -24.99 34.56 24.06
C TYR A 71 -24.83 33.73 22.78
N MET A 72 -25.33 32.49 22.76
CA MET A 72 -25.31 31.64 21.57
C MET A 72 -26.21 32.22 20.47
N LEU A 73 -25.68 32.26 19.25
CA LEU A 73 -26.43 32.60 18.02
C LEU A 73 -26.86 31.36 17.23
N LYS A 74 -26.30 30.20 17.58
CA LYS A 74 -26.56 28.90 16.97
C LYS A 74 -26.90 27.89 18.06
N LYS A 75 -27.82 26.99 17.77
CA LYS A 75 -28.22 25.89 18.65
C LYS A 75 -27.76 24.54 18.10
N GLU A 76 -27.84 23.51 18.92
CA GLU A 76 -27.61 22.13 18.49
C GLU A 76 -28.46 21.79 17.25
N GLY A 77 -27.84 21.17 16.26
CA GLY A 77 -28.43 20.86 14.96
C GLY A 77 -28.28 21.95 13.90
N ASP A 78 -27.90 23.18 14.25
CA ASP A 78 -27.73 24.24 13.27
C ASP A 78 -26.44 24.05 12.45
N SER A 79 -26.53 24.32 11.14
CA SER A 79 -25.36 24.39 10.26
C SER A 79 -24.60 25.71 10.42
N VAL A 80 -23.29 25.63 10.26
CA VAL A 80 -22.36 26.76 10.31
C VAL A 80 -21.31 26.70 9.21
N MET A 81 -20.85 27.87 8.77
CA MET A 81 -19.69 28.03 7.89
C MET A 81 -18.45 28.38 8.70
N LYS A 82 -17.25 28.04 8.18
CA LYS A 82 -15.99 28.49 8.79
C LYS A 82 -15.96 30.03 8.84
N GLY A 83 -15.65 30.57 10.01
CA GLY A 83 -15.64 32.03 10.27
C GLY A 83 -17.02 32.61 10.60
N GLU A 84 -18.09 31.82 10.56
CA GLU A 84 -19.42 32.29 10.97
C GLU A 84 -19.47 32.51 12.48
N ILE A 85 -20.09 33.60 12.92
CA ILE A 85 -20.25 33.90 14.36
C ILE A 85 -21.28 32.95 14.95
N ILE A 86 -20.87 32.16 15.94
CA ILE A 86 -21.71 31.17 16.63
C ILE A 86 -22.17 31.65 18.01
N ALA A 87 -21.47 32.62 18.59
CA ALA A 87 -21.83 33.27 19.85
C ALA A 87 -21.27 34.69 19.89
N GLU A 88 -21.98 35.60 20.54
CA GLU A 88 -21.53 36.97 20.74
C GLU A 88 -22.02 37.54 22.07
N ASN A 89 -21.20 38.38 22.71
CA ASN A 89 -21.65 39.15 23.86
C ASN A 89 -22.61 40.29 23.44
N LYS A 90 -23.39 40.79 24.40
CA LYS A 90 -24.38 41.88 24.18
C LYS A 90 -24.05 43.12 25.02
N PRO A 91 -22.93 43.82 24.76
CA PRO A 91 -22.53 44.96 25.56
C PRO A 91 -23.37 46.21 25.28
N PHE A 92 -23.50 47.09 26.27
CA PHE A 92 -24.19 48.39 26.13
C PHE A 92 -23.54 49.34 25.12
N LEU A 93 -22.25 49.14 24.80
CA LEU A 93 -21.52 49.98 23.85
C LEU A 93 -20.73 49.10 22.87
N LYS A 94 -20.91 49.35 21.56
CA LYS A 94 -20.52 48.45 20.45
C LYS A 94 -19.01 48.13 20.36
N TRP A 95 -18.14 49.03 20.78
CA TRP A 95 -16.68 48.84 20.83
C TRP A 95 -16.20 47.71 21.76
N PHE A 96 -17.04 47.17 22.65
CA PHE A 96 -16.71 46.03 23.54
C PHE A 96 -17.29 44.70 23.04
N LYS A 97 -17.72 44.65 21.77
CA LYS A 97 -18.30 43.44 21.18
C LYS A 97 -17.21 42.38 20.98
N THR A 98 -17.43 41.21 21.56
CA THR A 98 -16.62 40.02 21.41
C THR A 98 -17.47 38.95 20.73
N SER A 99 -16.95 38.40 19.64
CA SER A 99 -17.59 37.34 18.87
C SER A 99 -16.75 36.07 18.90
N VAL A 100 -17.43 34.94 18.87
CA VAL A 100 -16.82 33.62 18.72
C VAL A 100 -17.20 33.08 17.36
N GLU A 101 -16.18 32.80 16.54
CA GLU A 101 -16.36 32.24 15.21
C GLU A 101 -16.21 30.71 15.20
N ALA A 102 -16.94 30.06 14.30
CA ALA A 102 -16.78 28.64 14.00
C ALA A 102 -15.41 28.38 13.34
N PRO A 103 -14.58 27.47 13.87
CA PRO A 103 -13.28 27.14 13.28
C PRO A 103 -13.40 26.32 11.99
N VAL A 104 -14.55 25.71 11.75
CA VAL A 104 -14.85 24.82 10.63
C VAL A 104 -16.28 25.02 10.12
N ALA A 105 -16.53 24.60 8.88
CA ALA A 105 -17.89 24.42 8.39
C ALA A 105 -18.44 23.06 8.89
N GLY A 106 -19.71 23.01 9.26
CA GLY A 106 -20.31 21.79 9.83
C GLY A 106 -21.61 22.05 10.56
N THR A 107 -21.88 21.24 11.57
CA THR A 107 -23.08 21.32 12.40
C THR A 107 -22.69 21.49 13.86
N VAL A 108 -23.44 22.32 14.62
CA VAL A 108 -23.33 22.37 16.07
C VAL A 108 -23.87 21.04 16.64
N GLU A 109 -22.98 20.19 17.14
CA GLU A 109 -23.34 18.86 17.64
C GLU A 109 -23.82 18.92 19.09
N THR A 110 -23.16 19.71 19.93
CA THR A 110 -23.51 19.83 21.35
C THR A 110 -23.12 21.20 21.88
N VAL A 111 -23.96 21.76 22.74
CA VAL A 111 -23.68 22.98 23.52
C VAL A 111 -23.71 22.60 25.00
N SER A 112 -22.54 22.57 25.64
CA SER A 112 -22.40 22.17 27.04
C SER A 112 -22.45 23.37 27.98
N PHE A 113 -23.60 23.56 28.64
CA PHE A 113 -23.79 24.57 29.69
C PHE A 113 -23.04 24.27 31.00
N ILE A 114 -22.47 23.07 31.14
CA ILE A 114 -21.64 22.68 32.30
C ILE A 114 -20.19 23.12 32.09
N THR A 115 -19.66 22.99 30.87
CA THR A 115 -18.24 23.23 30.57
C THR A 115 -17.98 24.51 29.79
N GLY A 116 -19.01 25.14 29.22
CA GLY A 116 -18.85 26.31 28.38
C GLY A 116 -18.42 25.98 26.94
N GLN A 117 -18.42 24.70 26.56
CA GLN A 117 -17.91 24.23 25.28
C GLN A 117 -19.02 23.99 24.25
N VAL A 118 -18.72 24.37 23.01
CA VAL A 118 -19.53 24.05 21.85
C VAL A 118 -18.74 23.09 20.97
N LEU A 119 -19.33 21.93 20.69
CA LEU A 119 -18.76 20.93 19.79
C LEU A 119 -19.34 21.13 18.38
N LEU A 120 -18.45 21.28 17.41
CA LEU A 120 -18.80 21.39 16.00
C LEU A 120 -18.29 20.15 15.25
N ARG A 121 -19.16 19.53 14.47
CA ARG A 121 -18.83 18.35 13.67
C ARG A 121 -18.78 18.72 12.20
N GLU A 122 -17.67 18.43 11.54
CA GLU A 122 -17.57 18.55 10.08
C GLU A 122 -18.59 17.63 9.39
N PRO A 123 -19.01 17.93 8.14
CA PRO A 123 -19.85 17.02 7.37
C PRO A 123 -19.21 15.63 7.25
N PRO A 124 -20.00 14.54 7.23
CA PRO A 124 -19.47 13.20 7.04
C PRO A 124 -18.76 13.08 5.69
N LYS A 125 -17.73 12.23 5.65
CA LYS A 125 -16.96 11.96 4.43
C LYS A 125 -17.33 10.59 3.86
N VAL A 126 -17.80 10.56 2.62
CA VAL A 126 -18.05 9.31 1.91
C VAL A 126 -16.71 8.61 1.65
N LEU A 127 -16.61 7.36 2.11
CA LEU A 127 -15.51 6.45 1.85
C LEU A 127 -15.98 5.36 0.86
N PRO A 128 -15.71 5.50 -0.44
CA PRO A 128 -15.94 4.44 -1.41
C PRO A 128 -14.80 3.41 -1.36
N ILE A 129 -15.16 2.12 -1.42
CA ILE A 129 -14.22 1.02 -1.62
C ILE A 129 -14.39 0.51 -3.04
N LYS A 130 -13.31 0.61 -3.82
CA LYS A 130 -13.24 0.06 -5.18
C LYS A 130 -13.02 -1.46 -5.15
N ALA A 131 -13.42 -2.13 -6.22
CA ALA A 131 -13.18 -3.54 -6.46
C ALA A 131 -11.67 -3.89 -6.41
N TYR A 132 -10.84 -2.94 -6.83
CA TYR A 132 -9.38 -3.02 -6.94
C TYR A 132 -8.89 -4.03 -7.99
N VAL A 133 -9.55 -5.18 -8.15
CA VAL A 133 -9.26 -6.17 -9.20
C VAL A 133 -10.49 -6.37 -10.10
N LYS A 134 -10.24 -6.64 -11.38
CA LYS A 134 -11.27 -7.12 -12.30
C LYS A 134 -11.56 -8.59 -11.98
N GLY A 135 -12.82 -8.94 -11.75
CA GLY A 135 -13.16 -10.29 -11.32
C GLY A 135 -14.65 -10.50 -11.08
N LYS A 136 -14.97 -11.60 -10.39
CA LYS A 136 -16.32 -12.01 -10.03
C LYS A 136 -16.51 -11.92 -8.51
N VAL A 137 -17.61 -11.35 -8.06
CA VAL A 137 -17.99 -11.37 -6.65
C VAL A 137 -18.39 -12.78 -6.25
N VAL A 138 -17.65 -13.36 -5.30
CA VAL A 138 -17.85 -14.74 -4.80
C VAL A 138 -18.43 -14.79 -3.39
N GLU A 139 -18.38 -13.67 -2.66
CA GLU A 139 -18.96 -13.54 -1.33
C GLU A 139 -19.46 -12.11 -1.12
N VAL A 140 -20.61 -11.97 -0.46
CA VAL A 140 -21.14 -10.69 0.02
C VAL A 140 -21.20 -10.73 1.54
N THR A 141 -20.51 -9.81 2.20
CA THR A 141 -20.59 -9.59 3.65
C THR A 141 -21.56 -8.43 3.91
N PRO A 142 -22.79 -8.67 4.40
CA PRO A 142 -23.79 -7.62 4.56
C PRO A 142 -23.26 -6.43 5.36
N ASN A 143 -23.57 -5.22 4.88
CA ASN A 143 -23.11 -3.93 5.43
C ASN A 143 -21.60 -3.66 5.43
N PHE A 144 -20.75 -4.62 5.07
CA PHE A 144 -19.30 -4.45 5.15
C PHE A 144 -18.61 -4.52 3.78
N GLY A 145 -19.04 -5.37 2.86
CA GLY A 145 -18.43 -5.40 1.53
C GLY A 145 -18.52 -6.75 0.83
N VAL A 146 -17.50 -7.05 0.02
CA VAL A 146 -17.49 -8.23 -0.87
C VAL A 146 -16.12 -8.91 -0.90
N ALA A 147 -16.09 -10.19 -1.29
CA ALA A 147 -14.87 -10.85 -1.75
C ALA A 147 -14.95 -11.07 -3.26
N ILE A 148 -13.88 -10.70 -3.95
CA ILE A 148 -13.79 -10.77 -5.42
C ILE A 148 -12.73 -11.80 -5.78
N GLU A 149 -13.14 -12.82 -6.53
CA GLU A 149 -12.24 -13.77 -7.16
C GLU A 149 -11.78 -13.21 -8.50
N ALA A 150 -10.48 -13.20 -8.72
CA ALA A 150 -9.85 -12.77 -9.96
C ALA A 150 -8.83 -13.79 -10.41
N GLU A 151 -8.63 -13.86 -11.73
CA GLU A 151 -7.57 -14.65 -12.33
C GLU A 151 -6.61 -13.72 -13.05
N GLY A 152 -5.32 -13.90 -12.77
CA GLY A 152 -4.30 -13.29 -13.58
C GLY A 152 -2.89 -13.32 -13.01
N THR A 153 -2.01 -12.57 -13.65
CA THR A 153 -0.61 -12.41 -13.21
C THR A 153 -0.57 -11.72 -11.85
N PHE A 154 0.16 -12.32 -10.91
CA PHE A 154 0.30 -11.83 -9.55
C PHE A 154 1.77 -11.75 -9.16
N ILE A 155 2.24 -10.55 -8.79
CA ILE A 155 3.62 -10.29 -8.43
C ILE A 155 3.64 -9.54 -7.11
N GLN A 156 4.49 -9.95 -6.18
CA GLN A 156 4.73 -9.26 -4.93
C GLN A 156 6.10 -8.58 -4.94
N GLY A 157 6.15 -7.37 -4.41
CA GLY A 157 7.41 -6.71 -4.07
C GLY A 157 7.81 -6.98 -2.62
N ILE A 158 9.09 -6.75 -2.31
CA ILE A 158 9.56 -6.86 -0.93
C ILE A 158 9.08 -5.70 -0.06
N PHE A 159 9.00 -4.51 -0.64
CA PHE A 159 8.68 -3.27 0.05
C PHE A 159 8.03 -2.26 -0.91
N GLY A 160 7.16 -1.41 -0.39
CA GLY A 160 6.54 -0.34 -1.16
C GLY A 160 6.00 0.77 -0.27
N VAL A 161 5.62 1.87 -0.91
CA VAL A 161 4.94 3.02 -0.30
C VAL A 161 3.85 3.55 -1.22
N GLY A 162 2.87 4.24 -0.64
CA GLY A 162 1.70 4.72 -1.38
C GLY A 162 0.62 3.66 -1.52
N GLY A 163 -0.62 4.12 -1.66
CA GLY A 163 -1.80 3.27 -1.63
C GLY A 163 -2.08 2.51 -2.92
N GLU A 164 -3.31 2.02 -3.01
CA GLU A 164 -3.83 1.34 -4.19
C GLU A 164 -4.01 2.29 -5.37
N THR A 165 -3.60 1.88 -6.56
CA THR A 165 -3.84 2.59 -7.81
C THR A 165 -3.95 1.62 -8.99
N ASN A 166 -4.32 2.14 -10.16
CA ASN A 166 -4.53 1.36 -11.38
C ASN A 166 -3.94 2.14 -12.57
N GLY A 167 -3.49 1.44 -13.60
CA GLY A 167 -2.96 2.09 -14.79
C GLY A 167 -2.56 1.10 -15.86
N GLU A 168 -2.23 1.61 -17.04
CA GLU A 168 -1.59 0.81 -18.08
C GLU A 168 -0.11 0.62 -17.74
N ILE A 169 0.40 -0.60 -17.89
CA ILE A 169 1.82 -0.91 -17.73
C ILE A 169 2.60 -0.26 -18.88
N ALA A 170 3.65 0.48 -18.55
CA ALA A 170 4.65 0.95 -19.51
C ALA A 170 6.04 0.53 -19.04
N VAL A 171 6.66 -0.40 -19.76
CA VAL A 171 8.05 -0.80 -19.53
C VAL A 171 8.95 0.25 -20.16
N VAL A 172 9.77 0.89 -19.32
CA VAL A 172 10.62 2.03 -19.71
C VAL A 172 12.11 1.73 -19.62
N ALA A 173 12.47 0.64 -18.93
CA ALA A 173 13.82 0.09 -18.96
C ALA A 173 13.93 -0.99 -20.06
N SER A 174 15.11 -1.11 -20.65
CA SER A 174 15.44 -2.08 -21.69
C SER A 174 15.90 -3.41 -21.10
N SER A 175 16.43 -3.40 -19.86
CA SER A 175 16.93 -4.57 -19.15
C SER A 175 16.68 -4.45 -17.63
N PRO A 176 16.72 -5.57 -16.88
CA PRO A 176 16.63 -5.55 -15.41
C PRO A 176 17.77 -4.79 -14.72
N ASP A 177 18.90 -4.57 -15.40
CA ASP A 177 20.09 -3.88 -14.87
C ASP A 177 20.08 -2.37 -15.10
N GLU A 178 19.16 -1.87 -15.93
CA GLU A 178 19.06 -0.46 -16.30
C GLU A 178 18.37 0.35 -15.19
N ASP A 179 18.99 1.46 -14.78
CA ASP A 179 18.41 2.39 -13.83
C ASP A 179 17.28 3.22 -14.48
N LEU A 180 16.23 3.47 -13.72
CA LEU A 180 15.16 4.37 -14.13
C LEU A 180 15.65 5.82 -14.07
N GLN A 181 15.98 6.38 -15.23
CA GLN A 181 16.44 7.76 -15.35
C GLN A 181 15.26 8.75 -15.43
N PRO A 182 15.37 9.96 -14.86
CA PRO A 182 14.31 10.98 -14.95
C PRO A 182 13.92 11.33 -16.40
N GLU A 183 14.87 11.31 -17.33
CA GLU A 183 14.69 11.72 -18.73
C GLU A 183 13.85 10.72 -19.54
N THR A 184 13.78 9.46 -19.08
CA THR A 184 12.89 8.47 -19.69
C THR A 184 11.43 8.71 -19.32
N ILE A 185 11.16 9.48 -18.26
CA ILE A 185 9.81 9.76 -17.76
C ILE A 185 9.22 11.00 -18.46
N LYS A 186 8.31 10.75 -19.40
CA LYS A 186 7.71 11.75 -20.31
C LYS A 186 6.20 11.86 -20.11
N ASP A 187 5.56 12.89 -20.67
CA ASP A 187 4.13 13.16 -20.49
C ASP A 187 3.21 12.02 -20.96
N ILE A 188 3.66 11.19 -21.92
CA ILE A 188 2.95 9.97 -22.35
C ILE A 188 2.80 8.92 -21.24
N HIS A 189 3.55 9.05 -20.14
CA HIS A 189 3.49 8.18 -18.97
C HIS A 189 2.48 8.61 -17.91
N LYS A 190 1.78 9.73 -18.11
CA LYS A 190 0.73 10.19 -17.20
C LYS A 190 -0.35 9.11 -17.03
N GLY A 191 -0.68 8.79 -15.78
CA GLY A 191 -1.66 7.77 -15.41
C GLY A 191 -1.20 6.32 -15.60
N LYS A 192 0.07 6.09 -15.97
CA LYS A 192 0.63 4.75 -16.22
C LYS A 192 1.35 4.18 -14.99
N ILE A 193 1.64 2.88 -15.05
CA ILE A 193 2.48 2.14 -14.11
C ILE A 193 3.80 1.89 -14.82
N LEU A 194 4.88 2.50 -14.35
CA LEU A 194 6.20 2.39 -14.96
C LEU A 194 6.96 1.20 -14.41
N ILE A 195 7.45 0.35 -15.30
CA ILE A 195 8.37 -0.74 -14.96
C ILE A 195 9.78 -0.31 -15.36
N GLY A 196 10.61 -0.06 -14.35
CA GLY A 196 12.05 0.12 -14.52
C GLY A 196 12.81 -1.19 -14.33
N GLY A 197 14.14 -1.12 -14.37
CA GLY A 197 15.02 -2.25 -14.11
C GLY A 197 15.54 -2.20 -12.68
N ARG A 198 16.76 -1.71 -12.52
CA ARG A 198 17.57 -1.85 -11.31
C ARG A 198 17.19 -0.87 -10.21
N HIS A 199 17.26 0.43 -10.46
CA HIS A 199 17.09 1.40 -9.40
C HIS A 199 16.34 2.66 -9.84
N ALA A 200 15.50 3.21 -8.96
CA ALA A 200 14.90 4.54 -9.12
C ALA A 200 15.55 5.53 -8.15
N SER A 201 16.16 6.58 -8.70
CA SER A 201 16.66 7.70 -7.90
C SER A 201 15.51 8.60 -7.42
N LEU A 202 15.76 9.38 -6.36
CA LEU A 202 14.81 10.40 -5.93
C LEU A 202 14.39 11.36 -7.04
N ALA A 203 15.32 11.74 -7.92
CA ALA A 203 15.03 12.60 -9.07
C ALA A 203 14.02 11.95 -10.03
N ALA A 204 14.16 10.65 -10.29
CA ALA A 204 13.23 9.90 -11.14
C ALA A 204 11.84 9.80 -10.48
N ILE A 205 11.79 9.56 -9.16
CA ILE A 205 10.52 9.50 -8.42
C ILE A 205 9.83 10.88 -8.43
N LYS A 206 10.55 11.97 -8.12
CA LYS A 206 10.00 13.35 -8.19
C LYS A 206 9.53 13.69 -9.60
N ARG A 207 10.23 13.25 -10.63
CA ARG A 207 9.82 13.42 -12.03
C ARG A 207 8.52 12.66 -12.32
N ALA A 208 8.40 11.40 -11.89
CA ALA A 208 7.16 10.62 -12.03
C ALA A 208 5.96 11.31 -11.38
N ILE A 209 6.14 11.84 -10.16
CA ILE A 209 5.11 12.63 -9.46
C ILE A 209 4.70 13.85 -10.30
N SER A 210 5.68 14.61 -10.82
CA SER A 210 5.38 15.82 -11.62
C SER A 210 4.61 15.54 -12.92
N VAL A 211 4.87 14.39 -13.55
CA VAL A 211 4.16 13.94 -14.77
C VAL A 211 2.76 13.41 -14.43
N GLY A 212 2.52 12.96 -13.20
CA GLY A 212 1.31 12.29 -12.79
C GLY A 212 1.30 10.81 -13.18
N VAL A 213 2.46 10.14 -13.06
CA VAL A 213 2.57 8.68 -13.12
C VAL A 213 1.87 8.07 -11.91
N ASN A 214 1.10 7.00 -12.10
CA ASN A 214 0.36 6.38 -11.01
C ASN A 214 1.26 5.51 -10.13
N ALA A 215 2.17 4.72 -10.71
CA ALA A 215 3.11 3.92 -9.94
C ALA A 215 4.44 3.68 -10.63
N ILE A 216 5.46 3.31 -9.85
CA ILE A 216 6.80 2.89 -10.28
C ILE A 216 7.09 1.53 -9.66
N VAL A 217 7.61 0.61 -10.47
CA VAL A 217 8.11 -0.71 -10.05
C VAL A 217 9.58 -0.84 -10.47
N VAL A 218 10.48 -1.07 -9.50
CA VAL A 218 11.93 -1.22 -9.73
C VAL A 218 12.53 -2.28 -8.80
N GLY A 219 13.73 -2.75 -9.12
CA GLY A 219 14.48 -3.70 -8.28
C GLY A 219 14.86 -3.14 -6.91
N GLY A 220 15.32 -1.88 -6.87
CA GLY A 220 15.75 -1.22 -5.63
C GLY A 220 15.58 0.30 -5.58
N ILE A 221 15.60 0.83 -4.35
CA ILE A 221 15.71 2.27 -4.04
C ILE A 221 16.68 2.46 -2.87
N HIS A 222 17.35 3.61 -2.79
CA HIS A 222 18.13 3.93 -1.58
C HIS A 222 17.20 4.34 -0.43
N ASP A 223 17.48 3.85 0.77
CA ASP A 223 16.77 4.22 2.01
C ASP A 223 16.79 5.74 2.26
N ARG A 224 17.91 6.42 1.98
CA ARG A 224 18.02 7.88 2.11
C ARG A 224 17.02 8.63 1.19
N ASP A 225 16.84 8.13 -0.03
CA ASP A 225 15.96 8.75 -1.03
C ASP A 225 14.50 8.59 -0.59
N LEU A 226 14.18 7.43 0.00
CA LEU A 226 12.87 7.17 0.60
C LEU A 226 12.58 8.10 1.80
N ARG A 227 13.56 8.29 2.69
CA ARG A 227 13.42 9.21 3.83
C ARG A 227 13.20 10.65 3.38
N GLU A 228 13.95 11.11 2.38
CA GLU A 228 13.74 12.45 1.81
C GLU A 228 12.37 12.58 1.13
N LEU A 229 11.92 11.53 0.43
CA LEU A 229 10.60 11.50 -0.20
C LEU A 229 9.45 11.60 0.81
N LEU A 230 9.58 10.92 1.95
CA LEU A 230 8.54 10.87 2.99
C LEU A 230 8.61 12.03 3.98
N GLY A 231 9.81 12.56 4.24
CA GLY A 231 10.06 13.55 5.29
C GLY A 231 10.13 12.98 6.71
N TYR A 232 10.12 11.65 6.87
CA TYR A 232 10.25 10.95 8.16
C TYR A 232 10.77 9.51 7.98
N ASP A 233 11.19 8.88 9.07
CA ASP A 233 11.60 7.48 9.11
C ASP A 233 10.40 6.54 9.23
N ILE A 234 10.26 5.57 8.33
CA ILE A 234 9.13 4.61 8.30
C ILE A 234 9.12 3.68 9.53
N GLY A 235 10.27 3.51 10.20
CA GLY A 235 10.39 2.69 11.41
C GLY A 235 9.99 1.23 11.17
N VAL A 236 8.79 0.83 11.60
CA VAL A 236 8.30 -0.56 11.61
C VAL A 236 7.74 -1.07 10.26
N ALA A 237 7.98 -0.35 9.16
CA ALA A 237 7.54 -0.73 7.81
C ALA A 237 6.04 -1.04 7.71
N VAL A 238 5.22 -0.09 8.19
CA VAL A 238 3.77 -0.04 7.94
C VAL A 238 3.51 1.12 7.00
N THR A 239 3.16 0.82 5.75
CA THR A 239 3.02 1.80 4.67
C THR A 239 1.73 1.59 3.88
N GLY A 240 1.47 2.45 2.89
CA GLY A 240 0.32 2.39 1.99
C GLY A 240 -0.71 3.50 2.22
N SER A 241 -0.48 4.34 3.23
CA SER A 241 -1.35 5.50 3.54
C SER A 241 -0.72 6.83 3.14
N GLU A 242 0.52 6.82 2.68
CA GLU A 242 1.25 8.01 2.26
C GLU A 242 0.65 8.62 1.00
N GLN A 243 0.53 9.95 0.97
CA GLN A 243 -0.02 10.70 -0.16
C GLN A 243 1.11 11.32 -1.00
N LEU A 244 1.92 10.46 -1.62
CA LEU A 244 3.12 10.89 -2.38
C LEU A 244 2.82 11.35 -3.80
N GLY A 245 1.59 11.11 -4.30
CA GLY A 245 1.24 11.33 -5.69
C GLY A 245 1.72 10.23 -6.65
N VAL A 246 2.45 9.24 -6.16
CA VAL A 246 2.89 8.04 -6.88
C VAL A 246 2.98 6.86 -5.90
N THR A 247 2.62 5.66 -6.34
CA THR A 247 2.88 4.42 -5.60
C THR A 247 4.24 3.86 -6.03
N VAL A 248 5.10 3.48 -5.10
CA VAL A 248 6.41 2.90 -5.40
C VAL A 248 6.47 1.47 -4.87
N ILE A 249 6.81 0.53 -5.73
CA ILE A 249 7.02 -0.88 -5.39
C ILE A 249 8.46 -1.25 -5.72
N VAL A 250 9.09 -1.91 -4.76
CA VAL A 250 10.45 -2.41 -4.85
C VAL A 250 10.42 -3.93 -4.80
N THR A 251 10.99 -4.59 -5.80
CA THR A 251 10.94 -6.06 -5.88
C THR A 251 12.04 -6.73 -5.07
N GLU A 252 13.26 -6.17 -5.03
CA GLU A 252 14.42 -6.84 -4.43
C GLU A 252 14.92 -6.21 -3.13
N GLY A 253 14.77 -4.89 -2.95
CA GLY A 253 14.98 -4.23 -1.65
C GLY A 253 15.73 -2.91 -1.71
N PHE A 254 16.42 -2.58 -0.63
CA PHE A 254 17.12 -1.29 -0.53
C PHE A 254 18.51 -1.33 -1.14
N GLY A 255 18.84 -0.33 -1.95
CA GLY A 255 20.09 -0.21 -2.68
C GLY A 255 19.87 -0.25 -4.19
N SER A 256 20.96 -0.42 -4.93
CA SER A 256 20.95 -0.47 -6.39
C SER A 256 20.94 -1.92 -6.89
N ILE A 257 19.79 -2.58 -6.75
CA ILE A 257 19.66 -4.04 -6.96
C ILE A 257 18.87 -4.32 -8.24
N PRO A 258 19.40 -5.06 -9.22
CA PRO A 258 18.68 -5.37 -10.46
C PRO A 258 17.42 -6.19 -10.14
N MET A 259 16.30 -5.88 -10.82
CA MET A 259 15.10 -6.69 -10.71
C MET A 259 15.40 -8.12 -11.19
N ALA A 260 14.85 -9.14 -10.53
CA ALA A 260 15.03 -10.51 -10.97
C ALA A 260 14.55 -10.67 -12.43
N GLU A 261 15.36 -11.34 -13.26
CA GLU A 261 15.13 -11.39 -14.70
C GLU A 261 13.77 -12.02 -15.07
N TYR A 262 13.34 -13.02 -14.31
CA TYR A 262 12.00 -13.61 -14.46
C TYR A 262 10.89 -12.59 -14.22
N THR A 263 10.96 -11.84 -13.11
CA THR A 263 9.99 -10.79 -12.76
C THR A 263 9.92 -9.71 -13.84
N PHE A 264 11.09 -9.24 -14.29
CA PHE A 264 11.18 -8.23 -15.36
C PHE A 264 10.57 -8.73 -16.67
N LYS A 265 10.94 -9.94 -17.12
CA LYS A 265 10.38 -10.55 -18.34
C LYS A 265 8.87 -10.76 -18.24
N LEU A 266 8.37 -11.18 -17.08
CA LEU A 266 6.95 -11.35 -16.85
C LEU A 266 6.21 -10.02 -16.96
N LEU A 267 6.67 -8.96 -16.28
CA LEU A 267 6.08 -7.62 -16.39
C LEU A 267 6.17 -7.06 -17.82
N ALA A 268 7.31 -7.26 -18.49
CA ALA A 268 7.50 -6.86 -19.89
C ALA A 268 6.54 -7.57 -20.84
N SER A 269 6.23 -8.84 -20.60
CA SER A 269 5.23 -9.59 -21.38
C SER A 269 3.81 -9.04 -21.26
N ARG A 270 3.55 -8.19 -20.25
CA ARG A 270 2.27 -7.55 -19.96
C ARG A 270 2.26 -6.04 -20.31
N ASN A 271 3.26 -5.57 -21.06
CA ASN A 271 3.35 -4.16 -21.45
C ASN A 271 2.11 -3.71 -22.23
N GLY A 272 1.56 -2.55 -21.89
CA GLY A 272 0.33 -2.01 -22.48
C GLY A 272 -0.97 -2.57 -21.88
N GLU A 273 -0.91 -3.51 -20.94
CA GLU A 273 -2.09 -4.02 -20.25
C GLU A 273 -2.40 -3.22 -18.98
N LYS A 274 -3.68 -3.23 -18.56
CA LYS A 274 -4.09 -2.58 -17.31
C LYS A 274 -3.71 -3.45 -16.11
N ALA A 275 -3.16 -2.82 -15.08
CA ALA A 275 -2.83 -3.46 -13.82
C ALA A 275 -3.39 -2.68 -12.63
N SER A 276 -3.56 -3.42 -11.53
CA SER A 276 -3.84 -2.90 -10.21
C SER A 276 -2.60 -3.06 -9.35
N VAL A 277 -2.23 -2.03 -8.62
CA VAL A 277 -1.02 -2.05 -7.78
C VAL A 277 -1.30 -1.47 -6.41
N SER A 278 -0.61 -2.00 -5.40
CA SER A 278 -0.63 -1.48 -4.04
C SER A 278 0.78 -1.44 -3.49
N GLY A 279 1.20 -0.29 -3.00
CA GLY A 279 2.48 -0.13 -2.30
C GLY A 279 2.40 -0.49 -0.82
N ALA A 280 1.23 -0.87 -0.30
CA ALA A 280 1.05 -1.15 1.12
C ALA A 280 1.95 -2.31 1.59
N THR A 281 2.80 -2.02 2.57
CA THR A 281 3.70 -2.98 3.20
C THR A 281 3.40 -3.04 4.69
N GLN A 282 3.30 -4.25 5.25
CA GLN A 282 3.17 -4.49 6.67
C GLN A 282 3.89 -5.78 7.03
N ILE A 283 4.90 -5.71 7.88
CA ILE A 283 5.74 -6.88 8.21
C ILE A 283 5.41 -7.53 9.57
N ARG A 284 4.49 -6.94 10.35
CA ARG A 284 4.06 -7.42 11.68
C ARG A 284 2.54 -7.37 11.79
N ALA A 285 1.94 -8.18 12.68
CA ALA A 285 0.50 -8.22 12.93
C ALA A 285 -0.35 -8.49 11.65
N GLY A 286 0.08 -9.49 10.86
CA GLY A 286 -0.49 -9.80 9.55
C GLY A 286 0.40 -9.25 8.44
N VAL A 287 1.09 -10.15 7.73
CA VAL A 287 2.03 -9.75 6.67
C VAL A 287 1.26 -9.30 5.44
N MET A 288 1.47 -8.05 5.04
CA MET A 288 1.01 -7.49 3.77
C MET A 288 2.24 -7.11 2.95
N ARG A 289 2.29 -7.60 1.71
CA ARG A 289 3.33 -7.22 0.76
C ARG A 289 2.71 -6.32 -0.31
N PRO A 290 3.49 -5.37 -0.86
CA PRO A 290 3.07 -4.65 -2.03
C PRO A 290 2.89 -5.64 -3.18
N GLU A 291 2.00 -5.30 -4.10
CA GLU A 291 1.57 -6.24 -5.12
C GLU A 291 1.19 -5.56 -6.42
N ILE A 292 1.28 -6.35 -7.50
CA ILE A 292 0.92 -6.00 -8.87
C ILE A 292 0.03 -7.13 -9.39
N ILE A 293 -1.16 -6.79 -9.85
CA ILE A 293 -2.15 -7.71 -10.39
C ILE A 293 -2.51 -7.27 -11.80
N VAL A 294 -2.26 -8.13 -12.78
CA VAL A 294 -2.68 -7.90 -14.17
C VAL A 294 -3.78 -8.92 -14.49
N PRO A 295 -5.03 -8.49 -14.78
CA PRO A 295 -6.10 -9.42 -15.11
C PRO A 295 -5.77 -10.28 -16.33
N GLY A 296 -6.10 -11.57 -16.27
CA GLY A 296 -5.72 -12.54 -17.28
C GLY A 296 -4.24 -12.93 -17.22
N PHE A 297 -3.78 -13.67 -18.22
CA PHE A 297 -2.46 -14.31 -18.19
C PHE A 297 -1.67 -14.04 -19.48
N PRO A 298 -0.32 -14.14 -19.45
CA PRO A 298 0.50 -13.98 -20.63
C PRO A 298 0.06 -14.94 -21.74
N LYS A 299 0.22 -14.56 -23.01
CA LYS A 299 -0.22 -15.35 -24.17
C LYS A 299 0.26 -16.81 -24.19
N ASN A 300 1.39 -17.09 -23.55
CA ASN A 300 2.03 -18.42 -23.52
C ASN A 300 1.60 -19.29 -22.32
N VAL A 301 0.64 -18.84 -21.52
CA VAL A 301 0.12 -19.55 -20.36
C VAL A 301 -1.30 -19.97 -20.68
N THR A 302 -1.66 -21.23 -20.43
CA THR A 302 -3.00 -21.77 -20.75
C THR A 302 -3.82 -22.13 -19.52
N GLU A 303 -3.17 -22.31 -18.36
CA GLU A 303 -3.84 -22.68 -17.12
C GLU A 303 -3.29 -21.88 -15.93
N CYS A 304 -4.21 -21.46 -15.06
CA CYS A 304 -3.88 -20.76 -13.84
C CYS A 304 -3.67 -21.77 -12.72
N LYS A 305 -2.50 -21.72 -12.08
CA LYS A 305 -2.21 -22.58 -10.93
C LYS A 305 -2.87 -22.00 -9.69
N LYS A 306 -3.58 -22.83 -8.94
CA LYS A 306 -3.93 -22.49 -7.56
C LYS A 306 -2.62 -22.36 -6.79
N ASP A 307 -2.48 -21.28 -6.03
CA ASP A 307 -1.40 -21.11 -5.08
C ASP A 307 -1.48 -22.24 -4.05
N GLN A 308 -0.59 -23.23 -4.17
CA GLN A 308 -0.52 -24.36 -3.25
C GLN A 308 0.40 -24.08 -2.07
N GLY A 309 0.99 -22.87 -1.97
CA GLY A 309 1.96 -22.51 -0.93
C GLY A 309 3.09 -23.54 -0.87
N ARG A 310 4.05 -23.49 -1.79
CA ARG A 310 5.20 -24.40 -1.77
C ARG A 310 5.97 -24.26 -0.45
N GLY A 311 5.71 -25.18 0.48
CA GLY A 311 6.34 -25.21 1.81
C GLY A 311 7.58 -26.10 1.88
N TRP A 312 8.14 -26.50 0.73
CA TRP A 312 9.28 -27.42 0.64
C TRP A 312 10.29 -26.93 -0.42
N ILE A 313 11.56 -27.30 -0.22
CA ILE A 313 12.71 -26.96 -1.10
C ILE A 313 13.26 -28.26 -1.70
N GLU A 314 13.54 -28.24 -3.01
CA GLU A 314 14.11 -29.36 -3.74
C GLU A 314 15.41 -28.97 -4.48
N PRO A 315 16.31 -29.93 -4.75
CA PRO A 315 17.41 -29.71 -5.68
C PRO A 315 16.92 -29.17 -7.02
N GLY A 316 17.62 -28.16 -7.55
CA GLY A 316 17.25 -27.46 -8.77
C GLY A 316 16.31 -26.26 -8.56
N ASP A 317 15.86 -25.97 -7.34
CA ASP A 317 15.10 -24.75 -7.07
C ASP A 317 16.02 -23.50 -7.05
N PRO A 318 15.64 -22.41 -7.72
CA PRO A 318 16.36 -21.14 -7.61
C PRO A 318 16.07 -20.52 -6.24
N ILE A 319 17.11 -20.02 -5.60
CA ILE A 319 17.02 -19.34 -4.30
C ILE A 319 17.77 -18.02 -4.35
N ARG A 320 17.40 -17.10 -3.47
CA ARG A 320 18.20 -15.92 -3.13
C ARG A 320 18.69 -16.03 -1.71
N ILE A 321 19.93 -15.65 -1.48
CA ILE A 321 20.52 -15.59 -0.14
C ILE A 321 20.15 -14.26 0.50
N ILE A 322 19.54 -14.33 1.69
CA ILE A 322 19.00 -13.17 2.42
C ILE A 322 19.84 -12.78 3.63
N ARG A 323 21.09 -13.27 3.71
CA ARG A 323 22.05 -12.90 4.77
C ARG A 323 23.46 -12.74 4.21
N GLU A 324 24.24 -11.88 4.87
CA GLU A 324 25.68 -11.78 4.66
C GLU A 324 26.38 -13.15 4.90
N PRO A 325 27.51 -13.41 4.22
CA PRO A 325 28.25 -12.51 3.32
C PRO A 325 27.71 -12.46 1.88
N HIS A 326 26.79 -13.36 1.51
CA HIS A 326 26.30 -13.47 0.12
C HIS A 326 24.92 -12.82 -0.07
N PHE A 327 24.60 -11.76 0.67
CA PHE A 327 23.28 -11.13 0.62
C PHE A 327 22.91 -10.69 -0.81
N GLY A 328 21.72 -11.06 -1.27
CA GLY A 328 21.21 -10.73 -2.60
C GLY A 328 21.65 -11.68 -3.72
N VAL A 329 22.66 -12.53 -3.49
CA VAL A 329 23.16 -13.47 -4.50
C VAL A 329 22.10 -14.54 -4.80
N ILE A 330 21.87 -14.79 -6.09
CA ILE A 330 20.98 -15.83 -6.59
C ILE A 330 21.79 -17.08 -6.90
N GLY A 331 21.23 -18.25 -6.60
CA GLY A 331 21.85 -19.53 -6.91
C GLY A 331 20.83 -20.64 -7.03
N THR A 332 21.30 -21.84 -7.39
CA THR A 332 20.44 -23.02 -7.54
C THR A 332 20.77 -24.05 -6.46
N VAL A 333 19.74 -24.60 -5.80
CA VAL A 333 19.93 -25.65 -4.78
C VAL A 333 20.56 -26.88 -5.42
N LYS A 334 21.76 -27.25 -4.97
CA LYS A 334 22.46 -28.47 -5.40
C LYS A 334 22.01 -29.68 -4.59
N SER A 335 22.00 -29.55 -3.27
CA SER A 335 21.65 -30.65 -2.37
C SER A 335 21.14 -30.14 -1.01
N LEU A 336 20.44 -31.02 -0.28
CA LEU A 336 19.95 -30.74 1.06
C LEU A 336 20.52 -31.77 2.05
N PRO A 337 21.74 -31.54 2.58
CA PRO A 337 22.34 -32.43 3.57
C PRO A 337 21.39 -32.64 4.76
N PRO A 338 21.16 -33.89 5.19
CA PRO A 338 20.25 -34.19 6.31
C PRO A 338 20.87 -33.86 7.67
N GLU A 339 22.20 -33.91 7.76
CA GLU A 339 22.97 -33.66 8.97
C GLU A 339 23.02 -32.17 9.32
N LEU A 340 23.19 -31.88 10.61
CA LEU A 340 23.46 -30.53 11.07
C LEU A 340 24.93 -30.19 10.79
N THR A 341 25.16 -29.01 10.24
CA THR A 341 26.51 -28.51 9.96
C THR A 341 26.84 -27.38 10.93
N VAL A 342 28.08 -27.36 11.42
CA VAL A 342 28.61 -26.23 12.19
C VAL A 342 28.77 -25.04 11.24
N ILE A 343 28.08 -23.94 11.54
CA ILE A 343 28.15 -22.71 10.76
C ILE A 343 29.14 -21.72 11.38
N GLY A 344 29.41 -20.59 10.72
CA GLY A 344 30.39 -19.60 11.19
C GLY A 344 30.14 -19.03 12.59
N SER A 345 28.93 -19.16 13.14
CA SER A 345 28.59 -18.82 14.53
C SER A 345 28.84 -19.97 15.53
N GLU A 346 29.55 -21.02 15.11
CA GLU A 346 29.79 -22.28 15.85
C GLU A 346 28.51 -23.05 16.24
N SER A 347 27.36 -22.57 15.77
CA SER A 347 26.06 -23.19 16.01
C SER A 347 25.82 -24.33 15.01
N HIS A 348 24.98 -25.28 15.40
CA HIS A 348 24.56 -26.36 14.52
C HIS A 348 23.28 -25.96 13.77
N ALA A 349 23.33 -25.88 12.45
CA ALA A 349 22.18 -25.51 11.63
C ALA A 349 21.96 -26.50 10.48
N ARG A 350 20.70 -26.60 10.04
CA ARG A 350 20.38 -27.28 8.77
C ARG A 350 20.79 -26.38 7.62
N VAL A 351 21.55 -26.92 6.68
CA VAL A 351 22.11 -26.18 5.54
C VAL A 351 21.56 -26.68 4.20
N LEU A 352 21.94 -25.95 3.16
CA LEU A 352 21.76 -26.24 1.75
C LEU A 352 23.13 -26.08 1.08
N GLU A 353 23.42 -26.93 0.10
CA GLU A 353 24.48 -26.63 -0.87
C GLU A 353 23.85 -25.87 -2.03
N VAL A 354 24.40 -24.71 -2.38
CA VAL A 354 23.90 -23.82 -3.42
C VAL A 354 24.99 -23.60 -4.46
N THR A 355 24.65 -23.80 -5.73
CA THR A 355 25.52 -23.47 -6.87
C THR A 355 25.27 -22.03 -7.30
N LEU A 356 26.31 -21.20 -7.30
CA LEU A 356 26.27 -19.80 -7.73
C LEU A 356 26.51 -19.64 -9.23
N ASP A 357 26.21 -18.46 -9.76
CA ASP A 357 26.56 -18.04 -11.12
C ASP A 357 28.10 -17.98 -11.27
N GLY A 358 28.67 -19.05 -11.82
CA GLY A 358 30.12 -19.29 -11.85
C GLY A 358 30.53 -20.74 -11.53
N GLY A 359 29.59 -21.55 -11.04
CA GLY A 359 29.80 -22.97 -10.74
C GLY A 359 30.37 -23.25 -9.36
N GLU A 360 30.69 -22.20 -8.60
CA GLU A 360 31.07 -22.31 -7.18
C GLU A 360 29.90 -22.88 -6.36
N VAL A 361 30.21 -23.77 -5.43
CA VAL A 361 29.22 -24.36 -4.52
C VAL A 361 29.51 -23.88 -3.10
N ILE A 362 28.52 -23.22 -2.51
CA ILE A 362 28.59 -22.71 -1.13
C ILE A 362 27.58 -23.42 -0.23
N VAL A 363 27.86 -23.40 1.08
CA VAL A 363 26.97 -23.95 2.10
C VAL A 363 26.26 -22.81 2.82
N VAL A 364 24.92 -22.81 2.79
CA VAL A 364 24.11 -21.73 3.36
C VAL A 364 23.07 -22.31 4.33
N PRO A 365 22.87 -21.72 5.52
CA PRO A 365 21.79 -22.12 6.41
C PRO A 365 20.43 -22.00 5.71
N ARG A 366 19.54 -22.98 5.92
CA ARG A 366 18.18 -22.95 5.35
C ARG A 366 17.37 -21.71 5.73
N ALA A 367 17.66 -21.13 6.89
CA ALA A 367 17.01 -19.91 7.37
C ALA A 367 17.49 -18.63 6.65
N ASN A 368 18.56 -18.73 5.86
CA ASN A 368 19.23 -17.59 5.23
C ASN A 368 18.95 -17.52 3.73
N ILE A 369 17.89 -18.18 3.24
CA ILE A 369 17.48 -18.13 1.85
C ILE A 369 15.99 -17.82 1.73
N GLU A 370 15.60 -17.35 0.55
CA GLU A 370 14.23 -17.37 0.04
C GLU A 370 14.22 -18.17 -1.28
N VAL A 371 13.16 -18.95 -1.52
CA VAL A 371 12.98 -19.64 -2.80
C VAL A 371 12.32 -18.70 -3.79
N LEU A 372 12.84 -18.66 -5.01
CA LEU A 372 12.29 -17.89 -6.11
C LEU A 372 11.34 -18.79 -6.93
N GLU A 373 10.28 -18.19 -7.48
CA GLU A 373 9.36 -18.90 -8.38
C GLU A 373 10.03 -19.17 -9.74
N LYS A 374 9.64 -20.29 -10.38
CA LYS A 374 10.17 -20.76 -11.67
C LYS A 374 9.34 -20.31 -12.88
#